data_AF-A0A178VCU0-F1
#
_entry.id   AF-A0A178VCU0-F1
#
_cell.length_a   1.000
_cell.length_b   1.000
_cell.length_c   1.000
_cell.angle_alpha   90.00
_cell.angle_beta   90.00
_cell.angle_gamma   90.00
#
_symmetry.space_group_name_H-M   'P 1'
#
loop_
_entity.id
_entity.type
_entity.pdbx_description
1 polymer ?
#
loop_
_entity_poly.entity_id
_entity_poly.type
_entity_poly.pdbx_seq_one_letter_code
_entity_poly.pdbx_strand_id
1 'polypeptide(L)'
;MAQRITTLVLLIEILFLVSCVTHITTTAAYNDGDKIHVAGKVMCQDCSLNYDEWINGSEPIKGAVVSITCMDERRRVSYYGSDLTDERGQFDLMVNKVLSHGKVLKPQLCNVRLVSSPDLSCNIPTNFGNGQTGVKLVRPFTVFRDLVKYVVGPFYYTTPMCETPKFENNY
;
A
#
# COMPACT_ATOMS: atom_id res chain seq x y z
N MET A 1 11.73 -49.61 44.88
CA MET A 1 12.18 -48.22 44.60
C MET A 1 12.22 -47.94 43.11
N ALA A 2 12.87 -48.80 42.30
CA ALA A 2 12.92 -48.69 40.84
C ALA A 2 11.55 -48.57 40.13
N GLN A 3 10.55 -49.36 40.54
CA GLN A 3 9.20 -49.33 39.94
C GLN A 3 8.47 -47.98 40.08
N ARG A 4 8.72 -47.26 41.19
CA ARG A 4 8.11 -45.95 41.42
C ARG A 4 8.78 -44.85 40.59
N ILE A 5 10.06 -45.04 40.28
CA ILE A 5 10.85 -44.12 39.46
C ILE A 5 10.45 -44.27 37.98
N THR A 6 10.27 -45.51 37.49
CA THR A 6 9.81 -45.75 36.11
C THR A 6 8.41 -45.20 35.86
N THR A 7 7.48 -45.32 36.81
CA THR A 7 6.14 -44.71 36.68
C THR A 7 6.17 -43.18 36.68
N LEU A 8 7.08 -42.55 37.43
CA LEU A 8 7.22 -41.09 37.45
C LEU A 8 7.82 -40.56 36.15
N VAL A 9 8.80 -41.26 35.57
CA VAL A 9 9.39 -40.91 34.27
C VAL A 9 8.34 -40.99 33.15
N LEU A 10 7.54 -42.06 33.12
CA LEU A 10 6.44 -42.22 32.14
C LEU A 10 5.39 -41.10 32.22
N LEU A 11 5.05 -40.64 33.43
CA LEU A 11 4.09 -39.54 33.61
C LEU A 11 4.63 -38.18 33.13
N ILE A 12 5.94 -37.94 33.31
CA ILE A 12 6.58 -36.70 32.85
C ILE A 12 6.61 -36.64 31.32
N GLU A 13 6.97 -37.74 30.64
CA GLU A 13 6.96 -37.82 29.17
C GLU A 13 5.55 -37.59 28.59
N ILE A 14 4.51 -38.14 29.24
CA ILE A 14 3.11 -37.91 28.82
C ILE A 14 2.71 -36.44 29.03
N LEU A 15 3.14 -35.79 30.11
CA LEU A 15 2.89 -34.36 30.32
C LEU A 15 3.58 -33.46 29.28
N PHE A 16 4.81 -33.80 28.87
CA PHE A 16 5.53 -33.08 27.81
C PHE A 16 4.86 -33.24 26.44
N LEU A 17 4.30 -34.42 26.14
CA LEU A 17 3.55 -34.63 24.90
C LEU A 17 2.22 -33.87 24.89
N VAL A 18 1.53 -33.76 26.03
CA VAL A 18 0.26 -33.01 26.13
C VAL A 18 0.47 -31.50 26.01
N SER A 19 1.57 -30.94 26.55
CA SER A 19 1.92 -29.52 26.40
C SER A 19 2.37 -29.16 24.98
N CYS A 20 2.99 -30.09 24.24
CA CYS A 20 3.30 -29.90 22.81
C CYS A 20 2.02 -29.80 21.95
N VAL A 21 0.96 -30.54 22.28
CA VAL A 21 -0.28 -30.56 21.49
C VAL A 21 -1.16 -29.34 21.79
N THR A 22 -1.13 -28.79 23.02
CA THR A 22 -1.93 -27.59 23.38
C THR A 22 -1.35 -26.28 22.85
N HIS A 23 -0.10 -26.25 22.36
CA HIS A 23 0.45 -25.10 21.64
C HIS A 23 0.07 -25.03 20.15
N ILE A 24 -0.72 -25.98 19.64
CA ILE A 24 -1.15 -26.02 18.22
C ILE A 24 -2.53 -25.36 18.03
N THR A 25 -3.18 -24.85 19.08
CA THR A 25 -4.44 -24.11 18.92
C THR A 25 -4.21 -22.70 18.40
N THR A 26 -4.62 -22.50 17.14
CA THR A 26 -4.98 -21.22 16.53
C THR A 26 -3.82 -20.31 16.10
N THR A 27 -2.95 -20.81 15.22
CA THR A 27 -2.46 -19.92 14.16
C THR A 27 -3.51 -19.93 13.06
N ALA A 28 -4.34 -18.88 12.98
CA ALA A 28 -5.02 -18.58 11.73
C ALA A 28 -3.94 -18.53 10.65
N ALA A 29 -3.96 -19.49 9.72
CA ALA A 29 -3.05 -19.51 8.60
C ALA A 29 -3.22 -18.17 7.86
N TYR A 30 -2.24 -17.29 8.02
CA TYR A 30 -2.19 -16.00 7.36
C TYR A 30 -1.82 -16.29 5.90
N ASN A 31 -2.85 -16.57 5.09
CA ASN A 31 -2.68 -16.78 3.66
C ASN A 31 -2.28 -15.43 3.06
N ASP A 32 -1.09 -15.37 2.46
CA ASP A 32 -0.52 -14.13 1.92
C ASP A 32 -1.39 -13.48 0.83
N GLY A 33 -2.37 -14.21 0.27
CA GLY A 33 -3.34 -13.60 -0.64
C GLY A 33 -4.67 -13.14 -0.06
N ASP A 34 -4.71 -12.96 1.24
CA ASP A 34 -5.68 -12.08 1.86
C ASP A 34 -5.20 -10.62 1.86
N LYS A 35 -4.26 -10.24 0.99
CA LYS A 35 -3.77 -8.87 0.85
C LYS A 35 -4.11 -8.26 -0.50
N ILE A 36 -4.43 -6.97 -0.46
CA ILE A 36 -4.50 -6.10 -1.62
C ILE A 36 -3.13 -5.44 -1.75
N HIS A 37 -2.44 -5.72 -2.85
CA HIS A 37 -1.16 -5.08 -3.18
C HIS A 37 -1.39 -3.96 -4.18
N VAL A 38 -0.87 -2.77 -3.89
CA VAL A 38 -0.91 -1.63 -4.80
C VAL A 38 0.49 -1.10 -4.99
N ALA A 39 1.01 -1.27 -6.20
CA ALA A 39 2.30 -0.70 -6.58
C ALA A 39 2.12 0.53 -7.47
N GLY A 40 3.06 1.46 -7.39
CA GLY A 40 3.12 2.62 -8.26
C GLY A 40 4.42 3.39 -8.08
N LYS A 41 4.50 4.51 -8.78
CA LYS A 41 5.62 5.46 -8.69
C LYS A 41 5.13 6.87 -8.43
N VAL A 42 5.93 7.63 -7.70
CA VAL A 42 5.79 9.07 -7.53
C VAL A 42 7.07 9.75 -7.98
N MET A 43 6.93 10.67 -8.92
CA MET A 43 8.02 11.33 -9.60
C MET A 43 7.84 12.85 -9.56
N CYS A 44 8.91 13.59 -9.82
CA CYS A 44 8.87 15.03 -9.98
C CYS A 44 8.71 15.39 -11.47
N GLN A 45 7.68 16.16 -11.78
CA GLN A 45 7.50 16.75 -13.10
C GLN A 45 8.37 18.00 -13.23
N ASP A 46 9.22 18.04 -14.25
CA ASP A 46 9.94 19.23 -14.66
C ASP A 46 9.20 19.91 -15.82
N CYS A 47 8.57 21.05 -15.54
CA CYS A 47 7.81 21.80 -16.55
C CYS A 47 8.66 22.72 -17.42
N SER A 48 9.97 22.80 -17.19
CA SER A 48 10.88 23.44 -18.15
C SER A 48 11.11 22.58 -19.39
N LEU A 49 10.85 21.28 -19.25
CA LEU A 49 10.98 20.28 -20.31
C LEU A 49 9.64 20.03 -21.00
N ASN A 50 9.69 19.55 -22.24
CA ASN A 50 8.49 19.12 -22.94
C ASN A 50 7.95 17.78 -22.39
N TYR A 51 6.74 17.41 -22.79
CA TYR A 51 6.05 16.22 -22.29
C TYR A 51 6.89 14.93 -22.38
N ASP A 52 7.53 14.70 -23.53
CA ASP A 52 8.28 13.47 -23.79
C ASP A 52 9.58 13.44 -22.98
N GLU A 53 10.18 14.59 -22.71
CA GLU A 53 11.41 14.69 -21.92
C GLU A 53 11.17 14.37 -20.45
N TRP A 54 10.21 15.04 -19.80
CA TRP A 54 10.01 14.81 -18.37
C TRP A 54 9.32 13.47 -18.07
N ILE A 55 8.49 12.92 -18.96
CA ILE A 55 7.88 11.59 -18.70
C ILE A 55 8.92 10.46 -18.71
N ASN A 56 10.03 10.63 -19.45
CA ASN A 56 11.09 9.63 -19.57
C ASN A 56 12.29 9.91 -18.63
N GLY A 57 12.49 11.17 -18.22
CA GLY A 57 13.65 11.61 -17.42
C GLY A 57 13.31 12.14 -16.04
N SER A 58 12.05 12.08 -15.60
CA SER A 58 11.62 12.64 -14.31
C SER A 58 12.34 12.01 -13.13
N GLU A 59 12.69 12.84 -12.15
CA GLU A 59 13.36 12.41 -10.94
C GLU A 59 12.40 11.68 -9.99
N PRO A 60 12.79 10.55 -9.40
CA PRO A 60 11.97 9.87 -8.40
C PRO A 60 11.93 10.65 -7.09
N ILE A 61 10.76 10.73 -6.45
CA ILE A 61 10.64 11.37 -5.14
C ILE A 61 10.67 10.29 -4.06
N LYS A 62 11.72 10.27 -3.24
CA LYS A 62 11.81 9.43 -2.04
C LYS A 62 10.98 10.01 -0.90
N GLY A 63 10.24 9.15 -0.19
CA GLY A 63 9.45 9.53 0.98
C GLY A 63 8.17 10.31 0.69
N ALA A 64 7.71 10.35 -0.57
CA ALA A 64 6.37 10.84 -0.90
C ALA A 64 5.34 9.93 -0.25
N VAL A 65 4.31 10.53 0.36
CA VAL A 65 3.21 9.82 1.01
C VAL A 65 2.10 9.59 0.01
N VAL A 66 1.73 8.33 -0.17
CA VAL A 66 0.53 7.90 -0.88
C VAL A 66 -0.44 7.29 0.10
N SER A 67 -1.74 7.45 -0.15
CA SER A 67 -2.78 6.85 0.68
C SER A 67 -3.69 5.96 -0.12
N ILE A 68 -4.26 4.97 0.56
CA ILE A 68 -5.42 4.22 0.14
C ILE A 68 -6.58 4.50 1.08
N THR A 69 -7.73 4.83 0.51
CA THR A 69 -8.98 4.94 1.26
C THR A 69 -9.96 3.93 0.67
N CYS A 70 -10.43 3.00 1.48
CA CYS A 70 -11.50 2.08 1.11
C CYS A 70 -12.81 2.54 1.73
N MET A 71 -13.87 2.48 0.94
CA MET A 71 -15.24 2.76 1.37
C MET A 71 -16.01 1.46 1.61
N ASP A 72 -17.07 1.52 2.42
CA ASP A 72 -18.12 0.51 2.42
C ASP A 72 -19.19 0.81 1.36
N GLU A 73 -20.15 -0.10 1.19
CA GLU A 73 -21.24 0.04 0.21
C GLU A 73 -22.15 1.26 0.51
N ARG A 74 -22.12 1.76 1.75
CA ARG A 74 -22.84 2.95 2.18
C ARG A 74 -21.99 4.23 2.01
N ARG A 75 -20.86 4.14 1.30
CA ARG A 75 -19.90 5.23 1.02
C ARG A 75 -19.27 5.85 2.28
N ARG A 76 -19.17 5.08 3.37
CA ARG A 76 -18.43 5.49 4.57
C ARG A 76 -17.02 4.92 4.52
N VAL A 77 -16.05 5.66 5.05
CA VAL A 77 -14.66 5.17 5.13
C VAL A 77 -14.63 3.90 5.98
N SER A 78 -14.20 2.80 5.37
CA SER A 78 -14.03 1.50 6.00
C SER A 78 -12.59 1.25 6.43
N TYR A 79 -11.64 1.83 5.70
CA TYR A 79 -10.22 1.71 5.96
C TYR A 79 -9.47 2.91 5.37
N TYR A 80 -8.43 3.35 6.07
CA TYR A 80 -7.44 4.30 5.57
C TYR A 80 -6.05 3.73 5.89
N GLY A 81 -5.15 3.82 4.93
CA GLY A 81 -3.75 3.47 5.09
C GLY A 81 -2.88 4.34 4.20
N SER A 82 -1.58 4.32 4.45
CA SER A 82 -0.61 5.08 3.68
C SER A 82 0.71 4.33 3.59
N ASP A 83 1.50 4.68 2.59
CA ASP A 83 2.86 4.19 2.42
C ASP A 83 3.77 5.32 1.93
N LEU A 84 5.08 5.12 2.09
CA LEU A 84 6.13 6.03 1.65
C LEU A 84 6.83 5.45 0.43
N THR A 85 7.20 6.31 -0.51
CA THR A 85 8.03 5.89 -1.63
C THR A 85 9.49 5.65 -1.23
N ASP A 86 10.11 4.68 -1.88
CA ASP A 86 11.52 4.34 -1.74
C ASP A 86 12.44 5.28 -2.54
N GLU A 87 13.74 4.96 -2.60
CA GLU A 87 14.75 5.76 -3.32
C GLU A 87 14.52 5.86 -4.83
N ARG A 88 13.70 4.96 -5.39
CA ARG A 88 13.32 4.94 -6.81
C ARG A 88 11.92 5.52 -7.02
N GLY A 89 11.37 6.19 -6.01
CA GLY A 89 10.02 6.76 -6.05
C GLY A 89 8.93 5.71 -6.06
N GLN A 90 9.24 4.44 -5.75
CA GLN A 90 8.29 3.33 -5.80
C GLN A 90 7.63 3.11 -4.44
N PHE A 91 6.35 2.76 -4.45
CA PHE A 91 5.66 2.27 -3.26
C PHE A 91 5.05 0.89 -3.55
N ASP A 92 4.89 0.08 -2.51
CA ASP A 92 4.16 -1.20 -2.54
C ASP A 92 3.26 -1.28 -1.31
N LEU A 93 2.10 -0.64 -1.43
CA LEU A 93 1.14 -0.52 -0.35
C LEU A 93 0.39 -1.84 -0.20
N MET A 94 0.49 -2.45 0.99
CA MET A 94 -0.16 -3.71 1.33
C MET A 94 -1.30 -3.50 2.32
N VAL A 95 -2.51 -3.92 1.98
CA VAL A 95 -3.69 -3.86 2.87
C VAL A 95 -4.27 -5.25 3.08
N ASN A 96 -4.54 -5.61 4.35
CA ASN A 96 -5.32 -6.80 4.65
C ASN A 96 -6.74 -6.66 4.08
N LYS A 97 -7.12 -7.57 3.19
CA LYS A 97 -8.46 -7.69 2.62
C LYS A 97 -9.51 -7.96 3.69
N VAL A 98 -9.16 -8.71 4.73
CA VAL A 98 -10.03 -8.93 5.90
C VAL A 98 -9.45 -8.15 7.08
N LEU A 99 -10.22 -7.18 7.57
CA LEU A 99 -9.84 -6.38 8.74
C LEU A 99 -10.02 -7.19 10.04
N SER A 100 -9.35 -6.78 11.11
CA SER A 100 -9.38 -7.45 12.42
C SER A 100 -10.79 -7.64 13.02
N HIS A 101 -11.76 -6.82 12.62
CA HIS A 101 -13.16 -6.89 13.03
C HIS A 101 -14.05 -7.69 12.05
N GLY A 102 -13.44 -8.50 11.16
CA GLY A 102 -14.14 -9.38 10.22
C GLY A 102 -14.68 -8.70 8.96
N LYS A 103 -14.49 -7.38 8.81
CA LYS A 103 -14.93 -6.66 7.62
C LYS A 103 -14.05 -6.97 6.42
N VAL A 104 -14.67 -7.42 5.33
CA VAL A 104 -13.99 -7.69 4.06
C VAL A 104 -13.99 -6.43 3.20
N LEU A 105 -12.79 -5.95 2.85
CA LEU A 105 -12.58 -4.85 1.91
C LEU A 105 -12.82 -5.30 0.47
N LYS A 106 -13.41 -4.39 -0.30
CA LYS A 106 -13.67 -4.56 -1.72
C LYS A 106 -12.72 -3.63 -2.49
N PRO A 107 -11.72 -4.16 -3.24
CA PRO A 107 -10.75 -3.33 -3.95
C PRO A 107 -11.38 -2.25 -4.83
N GLN A 108 -12.49 -2.55 -5.51
CA GLN A 108 -13.21 -1.59 -6.36
C GLN A 108 -13.82 -0.39 -5.59
N LEU A 109 -13.92 -0.49 -4.26
CA LEU A 109 -14.33 0.60 -3.36
C LEU A 109 -13.13 1.30 -2.71
N CYS A 110 -11.91 0.93 -3.08
CA CYS A 110 -10.67 1.57 -2.66
C CYS A 110 -10.18 2.57 -3.70
N ASN A 111 -9.68 3.70 -3.22
CA ASN A 111 -9.13 4.79 -4.01
C ASN A 111 -7.72 5.13 -3.51
N VAL A 112 -6.76 5.24 -4.43
CA VAL A 112 -5.35 5.51 -4.10
C VAL A 112 -4.96 6.89 -4.63
N ARG A 113 -4.36 7.73 -3.79
CA ARG A 113 -4.01 9.12 -4.16
C ARG A 113 -2.75 9.62 -3.46
N LEU A 114 -2.17 10.67 -4.01
CA LEU A 114 -1.12 11.49 -3.40
C LEU A 114 -1.62 12.16 -2.11
N VAL A 115 -0.72 12.28 -1.14
CA VAL A 115 -0.95 12.97 0.15
C VAL A 115 0.05 14.10 0.32
N SER A 116 1.35 13.81 0.34
CA SER A 116 2.40 14.81 0.49
C SER A 116 3.71 14.39 -0.18
N SER A 117 4.54 15.37 -0.50
CA SER A 117 5.93 15.18 -0.92
C SER A 117 6.85 15.81 0.13
N PRO A 118 7.96 15.15 0.51
CA PRO A 118 8.98 15.75 1.38
C PRO A 118 9.93 16.69 0.62
N ASP A 119 9.91 16.66 -0.72
CA ASP A 119 10.76 17.53 -1.54
C ASP A 119 10.14 18.92 -1.62
N LEU A 120 10.78 19.91 -1.00
CA LEU A 120 10.31 21.30 -0.97
C LEU A 120 10.30 21.97 -2.35
N SER A 121 11.13 21.50 -3.28
CA SER A 121 11.15 21.99 -4.65
C SER A 121 10.07 21.35 -5.53
N CYS A 122 9.57 20.17 -5.13
CA CYS A 122 8.62 19.38 -5.89
C CYS A 122 7.50 18.81 -5.00
N ASN A 123 6.64 19.69 -4.49
CA ASN A 123 5.57 19.35 -3.54
C ASN A 123 4.16 19.81 -3.93
N ILE A 124 3.97 20.36 -5.14
CA ILE A 124 2.62 20.66 -5.63
C ILE A 124 2.03 19.42 -6.29
N PRO A 125 0.95 18.82 -5.75
CA PRO A 125 0.40 17.60 -6.31
C PRO A 125 -0.28 17.89 -7.64
N THR A 126 0.09 17.17 -8.69
CA THR A 126 -0.60 17.22 -9.98
C THR A 126 -1.73 16.19 -10.03
N ASN A 127 -2.62 16.34 -11.00
CA ASN A 127 -3.60 15.30 -11.30
C ASN A 127 -3.18 14.35 -12.45
N PHE A 128 -1.90 14.35 -12.83
CA PHE A 128 -1.41 13.36 -13.79
C PHE A 128 -1.57 11.94 -13.22
N GLY A 129 -2.04 11.01 -14.06
CA GLY A 129 -2.38 9.65 -13.62
C GLY A 129 -3.51 9.59 -12.59
N ASN A 130 -4.27 10.67 -12.38
CA ASN A 130 -5.20 10.88 -11.27
C ASN A 130 -4.51 10.90 -9.89
N GLY A 131 -3.29 11.43 -9.79
CA GLY A 131 -2.56 11.51 -8.52
C GLY A 131 -3.33 12.26 -7.42
N GLN A 132 -3.97 13.39 -7.75
CA GLN A 132 -4.69 14.22 -6.78
C GLN A 132 -6.11 13.70 -6.50
N THR A 133 -6.89 13.39 -7.54
CA THR A 133 -8.27 12.88 -7.41
C THR A 133 -8.32 11.41 -6.95
N GLY A 134 -7.29 10.66 -7.28
CA GLY A 134 -7.09 9.25 -6.95
C GLY A 134 -7.56 8.27 -8.02
N VAL A 135 -7.03 7.05 -7.92
CA VAL A 135 -7.32 5.91 -8.80
C VAL A 135 -8.09 4.84 -8.05
N LYS A 136 -9.23 4.40 -8.62
CA LYS A 136 -9.99 3.25 -8.12
C LYS A 136 -9.37 1.93 -8.55
N LEU A 137 -9.28 0.97 -7.64
CA LEU A 137 -8.70 -0.36 -7.92
C LEU A 137 -9.71 -1.29 -8.60
N VAL A 138 -10.03 -1.01 -9.86
CA VAL A 138 -11.07 -1.74 -10.62
C VAL A 138 -10.51 -3.02 -11.25
N ARG A 139 -9.32 -2.95 -11.87
CA ARG A 139 -8.74 -4.07 -12.60
C ARG A 139 -7.35 -4.42 -12.03
N PRO A 140 -7.13 -5.67 -11.58
CA PRO A 140 -5.81 -6.09 -11.15
C PRO A 140 -4.87 -6.20 -12.34
N PHE A 141 -3.62 -5.85 -12.12
CA PHE A 141 -2.53 -6.02 -13.08
C PHE A 141 -2.07 -7.49 -13.13
N THR A 142 -2.00 -8.15 -11.99
CA THR A 142 -1.64 -9.56 -11.88
C THR A 142 -2.50 -10.24 -10.83
N VAL A 143 -2.96 -11.44 -11.16
CA VAL A 143 -3.60 -12.38 -10.24
C VAL A 143 -2.78 -13.65 -10.31
N PHE A 144 -2.09 -14.01 -9.23
CA PHE A 144 -1.28 -15.22 -9.18
C PHE A 144 -1.45 -15.93 -7.85
N ARG A 145 -2.04 -17.14 -7.89
CA ARG A 145 -2.51 -17.85 -6.68
C ARG A 145 -3.37 -16.92 -5.85
N ASP A 146 -2.93 -16.59 -4.65
CA ASP A 146 -3.67 -15.75 -3.73
C ASP A 146 -3.26 -14.26 -3.89
N LEU A 147 -2.17 -13.94 -4.60
CA LEU A 147 -1.71 -12.56 -4.82
C LEU A 147 -2.60 -11.82 -5.82
N VAL A 148 -3.22 -10.72 -5.38
CA VAL A 148 -3.90 -9.75 -6.25
C VAL A 148 -3.15 -8.42 -6.22
N LYS A 149 -2.47 -8.10 -7.32
CA LYS A 149 -1.67 -6.88 -7.46
C LYS A 149 -2.33 -5.88 -8.40
N TYR A 150 -2.47 -4.66 -7.93
CA TYR A 150 -2.86 -3.50 -8.71
C TYR A 150 -1.63 -2.63 -8.97
N VAL A 151 -1.57 -2.04 -10.16
CA VAL A 151 -0.54 -1.07 -10.52
C VAL A 151 -1.24 0.23 -10.87
N VAL A 152 -0.82 1.33 -10.25
CA VAL A 152 -1.37 2.68 -10.46
C VAL A 152 -0.26 3.67 -10.81
N GLY A 153 -0.65 4.81 -11.38
CA GLY A 153 0.30 5.86 -11.76
C GLY A 153 1.10 5.53 -13.02
N PRO A 154 2.25 6.21 -13.24
CA PRO A 154 2.96 7.07 -12.30
C PRO A 154 2.18 8.34 -11.89
N PHE A 155 2.40 8.78 -10.66
CA PHE A 155 1.90 10.05 -10.13
C PHE A 155 3.01 11.10 -10.11
N TYR A 156 2.63 12.37 -10.19
CA TYR A 156 3.60 13.46 -10.24
C TYR A 156 3.28 14.54 -9.22
N TYR A 157 4.32 14.96 -8.51
CA TYR A 157 4.39 16.30 -7.93
C TYR A 157 5.09 17.22 -8.90
N THR A 158 4.97 18.51 -8.64
CA THR A 158 5.54 19.53 -9.49
C THR A 158 5.98 20.75 -8.69
N THR A 159 6.62 21.68 -9.38
CA THR A 159 7.07 22.96 -8.81
C THR A 159 5.96 24.02 -8.92
N PRO A 160 6.01 25.11 -8.12
CA PRO A 160 5.17 26.29 -8.34
C PRO A 160 5.28 26.92 -9.73
N MET A 161 6.34 26.60 -10.49
CA MET A 161 6.57 27.15 -11.83
C MET A 161 5.71 26.47 -12.91
N CYS A 162 5.03 25.39 -12.56
CA CYS A 162 4.11 24.69 -13.45
C CYS A 162 2.78 25.44 -13.52
N GLU A 163 2.85 26.52 -14.31
CA GLU A 163 1.83 27.53 -14.63
C GLU A 163 1.37 28.44 -13.48
N THR A 164 2.03 29.60 -13.37
CA THR A 164 1.28 30.86 -13.29
C THR A 164 1.28 31.52 -14.68
N PRO A 165 0.11 31.82 -15.29
CA PRO A 165 0.07 32.62 -16.51
C PRO A 165 0.71 33.99 -16.25
N LYS A 166 1.52 34.48 -17.19
CA LYS A 166 1.83 35.91 -17.23
C LYS A 166 0.51 36.63 -17.43
N PHE A 167 0.11 37.48 -16.48
CA PHE A 167 -0.90 38.49 -16.77
C PHE A 167 -0.30 39.46 -17.80
N GLU A 168 -0.39 39.13 -19.09
CA GLU A 168 -0.27 40.12 -20.12
C GLU A 168 -1.56 40.96 -20.10
N ASN A 169 -1.55 41.96 -19.23
CA ASN A 169 -2.43 43.12 -19.34
C ASN A 169 -2.01 43.86 -20.62
N ASN A 170 -2.48 43.40 -21.78
CA ASN A 170 -2.38 44.18 -23.01
C ASN A 170 -3.57 45.14 -23.06
N TYR A 171 -3.26 46.40 -22.73
CA TYR A 171 -4.07 47.61 -22.94
C TYR A 171 -4.31 47.85 -24.44
#